data_AF-A0A2H0RRK3-F1
#
_entry.id   AF-A0A2H0RRK3-F1
#
_cell.length_a   1.000
_cell.length_b   1.000
_cell.length_c   1.000
_cell.angle_alpha   90.00
_cell.angle_beta   90.00
_cell.angle_gamma   90.00
#
_symmetry.space_group_name_H-M   'P 1'
#
loop_
_entity.id
_entity.type
_entity.pdbx_description
1 polymer ?
#
loop_
_entity_poly.entity_id
_entity_poly.type
_entity_poly.pdbx_seq_one_letter_code
_entity_poly.pdbx_strand_id
1 'polypeptide(L)'
;MYTSIRSLFPSRRNLRALALGAVCIVSSFAIGIQSVGEVQPVTLIEAGSIEQPGDIDGDGDIDLQDVIHILEIAQGYEPVTPANLMADPNRDGALTVDDALRILTVLSLR
;
A
#
# COMPACT_ATOMS: atom_id res chain seq x y z
N MET A 1 -1.82 39.06 -48.90
CA MET A 1 -1.26 40.22 -48.16
C MET A 1 -1.95 40.25 -46.79
N TYR A 2 -1.26 39.75 -45.77
CA TYR A 2 -1.77 39.55 -44.40
C TYR A 2 -1.62 40.85 -43.61
N THR A 3 -2.70 41.60 -43.52
CA THR A 3 -2.78 42.82 -42.70
C THR A 3 -3.70 42.55 -41.54
N SER A 4 -3.15 42.25 -40.36
CA SER A 4 -3.76 42.58 -39.04
C SER A 4 -2.85 42.13 -37.90
N ILE A 5 -1.73 42.81 -37.71
CA ILE A 5 -0.93 42.76 -36.47
C ILE A 5 -1.04 44.15 -35.82
N ARG A 6 -2.23 44.52 -35.35
CA ARG A 6 -2.45 45.81 -34.65
C ARG A 6 -3.15 45.72 -33.30
N SER A 7 -3.37 44.54 -32.74
CA SER A 7 -4.05 44.39 -31.44
C SER A 7 -3.16 43.87 -30.31
N LEU A 8 -1.83 43.96 -30.44
CA LEU A 8 -0.87 43.53 -29.41
C LEU A 8 -0.78 44.43 -28.16
N PHE A 9 -1.60 45.49 -28.06
CA PHE A 9 -1.75 46.28 -26.84
C PHE A 9 -3.16 46.13 -26.27
N PRO A 10 -3.36 45.30 -25.22
CA PRO A 10 -4.64 45.19 -24.57
C PRO A 10 -4.92 46.49 -23.82
N SER A 11 -6.09 47.09 -24.03
CA SER A 11 -6.60 48.14 -23.13
C SER A 11 -6.50 47.67 -21.68
N ARG A 12 -6.18 48.56 -20.72
CA ARG A 12 -6.04 48.23 -19.28
C ARG A 12 -7.22 47.42 -18.74
N ARG A 13 -8.41 47.59 -19.33
CA ARG A 13 -9.63 46.84 -19.01
C ARG A 13 -9.57 45.37 -19.47
N ASN A 14 -9.03 45.10 -20.65
CA ASN A 14 -8.86 43.75 -21.20
C ASN A 14 -7.68 43.02 -20.53
N LEU A 15 -6.64 43.75 -20.13
CA LEU A 15 -5.53 43.21 -19.34
C LEU A 15 -6.00 42.73 -17.97
N ARG A 16 -6.89 43.48 -17.30
CA ARG A 16 -7.51 43.07 -16.03
C ARG A 16 -8.37 41.82 -16.18
N ALA A 17 -9.15 41.72 -17.27
CA ALA A 17 -9.96 40.54 -17.54
C ALA A 17 -9.10 39.29 -17.79
N LEU A 18 -8.00 39.43 -18.54
CA LEU A 18 -7.03 38.35 -18.74
C LEU A 18 -6.32 37.95 -17.44
N ALA A 19 -5.92 38.92 -16.62
CA ALA A 19 -5.28 38.65 -15.34
C ALA A 19 -6.21 37.89 -14.37
N LEU A 20 -7.49 38.29 -14.28
CA LEU A 20 -8.47 37.58 -13.46
C LEU A 20 -8.73 36.15 -13.96
N GLY A 21 -8.81 35.96 -15.29
CA GLY A 21 -8.94 34.64 -15.89
C GLY A 21 -7.73 33.73 -15.59
N ALA A 22 -6.52 34.26 -15.74
CA ALA A 22 -5.29 33.52 -15.42
C ALA A 22 -5.21 33.15 -13.93
N VAL A 23 -5.61 34.06 -13.03
CA VAL A 23 -5.67 33.79 -11.58
C VAL A 23 -6.65 32.65 -11.27
N CYS A 24 -7.84 32.64 -11.88
CA CYS A 24 -8.81 31.55 -11.70
C CYS A 24 -8.30 30.19 -12.18
N ILE A 25 -7.56 30.14 -13.29
CA ILE A 25 -7.00 28.90 -13.83
C ILE A 25 -5.94 28.35 -12.88
N VAL A 26 -5.01 29.22 -12.44
CA VAL A 26 -3.93 28.83 -11.53
C VAL A 26 -4.48 28.41 -10.16
N SER A 27 -5.48 29.11 -9.62
CA SER A 27 -6.07 28.76 -8.33
C SER A 27 -6.82 27.43 -8.37
N SER A 28 -7.56 27.14 -9.45
CA SER A 28 -8.27 25.87 -9.61
C SER A 28 -7.31 24.68 -9.67
N PHE A 29 -6.17 24.85 -10.36
CA PHE A 29 -5.15 23.81 -10.45
C PHE A 29 -4.38 23.63 -9.13
N ALA A 30 -4.05 24.73 -8.44
CA ALA A 30 -3.38 24.68 -7.14
C ALA A 30 -4.22 23.99 -6.07
N ILE A 31 -5.53 24.27 -6.02
CA ILE A 31 -6.48 23.60 -5.12
C ILE A 31 -6.60 22.12 -5.50
N GLY A 32 -6.64 21.80 -6.80
CA GLY A 32 -6.65 20.41 -7.28
C GLY A 32 -5.43 19.61 -6.83
N ILE A 33 -4.22 20.18 -6.92
CA ILE A 33 -2.98 19.52 -6.47
C ILE A 33 -2.95 19.37 -4.94
N GLN A 34 -3.35 20.39 -4.17
CA GLN A 34 -3.43 20.27 -2.71
C GLN A 34 -4.50 19.28 -2.24
N SER A 35 -5.56 19.08 -3.02
CA SER A 35 -6.63 18.11 -2.73
C SER A 35 -6.27 16.67 -3.10
N VAL A 36 -5.17 16.43 -3.82
CA VAL A 36 -4.50 15.13 -3.81
C VAL A 36 -3.74 15.06 -2.48
N GLY A 37 -4.52 15.02 -1.40
CA GLY A 37 -4.02 14.80 -0.06
C GLY A 37 -3.16 13.56 -0.13
N GLU A 38 -1.91 13.72 0.32
CA GLU A 38 -0.93 12.70 0.62
C GLU A 38 -1.46 11.31 0.28
N VAL A 39 -1.41 10.98 -1.02
CA VAL A 39 -1.54 9.59 -1.41
C VAL A 39 -0.24 9.04 -0.89
N GLN A 40 -0.27 8.54 0.35
CA GLN A 40 0.74 7.60 0.76
C GLN A 40 0.73 6.61 -0.39
N PRO A 41 1.81 6.50 -1.18
CA PRO A 41 1.90 5.36 -2.06
C PRO A 41 1.65 4.21 -1.12
N VAL A 42 0.70 3.33 -1.48
CA VAL A 42 0.76 1.98 -0.95
C VAL A 42 2.16 1.56 -1.34
N THR A 43 3.09 1.69 -0.39
CA THR A 43 4.45 1.18 -0.48
C THR A 43 4.22 -0.20 -1.01
N LEU A 44 4.77 -0.44 -2.20
CA LEU A 44 4.67 -1.70 -2.94
C LEU A 44 4.07 -2.76 -2.04
N ILE A 45 2.84 -3.20 -2.31
CA ILE A 45 2.52 -4.58 -1.98
C ILE A 45 3.64 -5.32 -2.68
N GLU A 46 4.57 -5.74 -1.84
CA GLU A 46 5.76 -6.44 -2.15
C GLU A 46 5.29 -7.60 -2.99
N ALA A 47 5.46 -7.51 -4.31
CA ALA A 47 5.18 -8.60 -5.24
C ALA A 47 6.25 -9.70 -5.07
N GLY A 48 6.60 -9.96 -3.82
CA GLY A 48 7.68 -10.80 -3.30
C GLY A 48 7.23 -11.54 -2.04
N SER A 49 6.37 -10.96 -1.19
CA SER A 49 5.65 -11.74 -0.18
C SER A 49 4.39 -12.32 -0.81
N ILE A 50 4.59 -13.40 -1.57
CA ILE A 50 3.52 -14.40 -1.63
C ILE A 50 3.39 -14.83 -0.18
N GLU A 51 2.43 -14.28 0.58
CA GLU A 51 2.12 -14.77 1.92
C GLU A 51 1.79 -16.26 1.74
N GLN A 52 2.79 -17.08 2.03
CA GLN A 52 2.73 -18.49 1.77
C GLN A 52 2.07 -19.10 3.01
N PRO A 53 0.99 -19.88 2.85
CA PRO A 53 0.36 -20.52 4.00
C PRO A 53 1.40 -21.36 4.75
N GLY A 54 1.64 -21.04 6.02
CA GLY A 54 2.67 -21.64 6.86
C GLY A 54 3.95 -20.83 7.06
N ASP A 55 4.15 -19.71 6.35
CA ASP A 55 5.23 -18.74 6.59
C ASP A 55 4.73 -17.66 7.55
N ILE A 56 5.13 -17.77 8.82
CA ILE A 56 4.61 -16.98 9.94
C ILE A 56 5.49 -15.76 10.21
N ASP A 57 6.79 -15.86 9.94
CA ASP A 57 7.73 -14.76 10.14
C ASP A 57 7.90 -13.87 8.90
N GLY A 58 7.36 -14.29 7.76
CA GLY A 58 7.31 -13.54 6.51
C GLY A 58 8.63 -13.54 5.75
N ASP A 59 9.52 -14.50 6.01
CA ASP A 59 10.82 -14.60 5.37
C ASP A 59 10.78 -15.27 3.98
N GLY A 60 9.63 -15.84 3.61
CA GLY A 60 9.37 -16.47 2.32
C GLY A 60 9.76 -17.95 2.24
N ASP A 61 10.35 -18.51 3.29
CA ASP A 61 10.58 -19.93 3.47
C ASP A 61 9.56 -20.53 4.45
N ILE A 62 9.42 -21.85 4.45
CA ILE A 62 8.65 -22.56 5.48
C ILE A 62 9.64 -23.46 6.19
N ASP A 63 9.94 -23.17 7.46
CA ASP A 63 10.95 -23.88 8.22
C ASP A 63 10.57 -24.09 9.71
N LEU A 64 11.55 -24.42 10.55
CA LEU A 64 11.31 -24.69 11.96
C LEU A 64 11.04 -23.40 12.77
N GLN A 65 11.51 -22.25 12.28
CA GLN A 65 11.31 -20.94 12.87
C GLN A 65 9.81 -20.60 12.90
N ASP A 66 9.09 -20.87 11.81
CA ASP A 66 7.63 -20.75 11.74
C ASP A 66 6.94 -21.58 12.81
N VAL A 67 7.36 -22.84 12.96
CA VAL A 67 6.79 -23.76 13.95
C VAL A 67 6.96 -23.21 15.37
N ILE A 68 8.12 -22.61 15.68
CA ILE A 68 8.39 -21.99 16.97
C ILE A 68 7.46 -20.79 17.18
N HIS A 69 7.33 -19.91 16.18
CA HIS A 69 6.42 -18.76 16.25
C HIS A 69 4.97 -19.18 16.50
N ILE A 70 4.46 -20.20 15.82
CA ILE A 70 3.10 -20.72 16.07
C ILE A 70 2.96 -21.21 17.50
N LEU A 71 3.96 -21.91 18.03
CA LEU A 71 3.92 -22.42 19.41
C LEU A 71 3.97 -21.28 20.44
N GLU A 72 4.73 -20.22 20.18
CA GLU A 72 4.79 -19.04 21.05
C GLU A 72 3.45 -18.29 21.06
N ILE A 73 2.82 -18.13 19.89
CA ILE A 73 1.49 -17.54 19.75
C ILE A 73 0.43 -18.41 20.42
N ALA A 74 0.46 -19.73 20.19
CA ALA A 74 -0.49 -20.68 20.77
C ALA A 74 -0.39 -20.75 22.30
N GLN A 75 0.81 -20.55 22.86
CA GLN A 75 1.02 -20.47 24.31
C GLN A 75 0.75 -19.07 24.90
N GLY A 76 0.53 -18.06 24.05
CA GLY A 76 0.26 -16.69 24.46
C GLY A 76 1.50 -15.91 24.89
N TYR A 77 2.69 -16.35 24.49
CA TYR A 77 3.93 -15.58 24.66
C TYR A 77 4.01 -14.42 23.67
N GLU A 78 3.42 -14.58 22.48
CA GLU A 78 3.37 -13.57 21.45
C GLU A 78 1.91 -13.22 21.09
N PRO A 79 1.57 -11.93 20.91
CA PRO A 79 0.23 -11.54 20.47
C PRO A 79 -0.01 -11.92 19.01
N VAL A 80 -1.20 -12.46 18.73
CA VAL A 80 -1.66 -12.76 17.37
C VAL A 80 -1.74 -11.46 16.55
N THR A 81 -1.00 -11.39 15.45
CA THR A 81 -1.14 -10.30 14.47
C THR A 81 -2.07 -10.70 13.31
N PRO A 82 -2.65 -9.73 12.59
CA PRO A 82 -3.45 -10.03 11.39
C PRO A 82 -2.67 -10.78 10.31
N ALA A 83 -1.37 -10.52 10.16
CA ALA A 83 -0.51 -11.22 9.20
C ALA A 83 -0.38 -12.70 9.57
N ASN A 84 -0.17 -13.00 10.85
CA ASN A 84 -0.05 -14.37 11.34
C ASN A 84 -1.33 -15.18 11.10
N LEU A 85 -2.51 -14.53 11.18
CA LEU A 85 -3.79 -15.16 10.86
C LEU A 85 -4.01 -15.39 9.35
N MET A 86 -3.37 -14.59 8.49
CA MET A 86 -3.40 -14.80 7.04
C MET A 86 -2.51 -15.97 6.63
N ALA A 87 -1.41 -16.17 7.36
CA ALA A 87 -0.48 -17.29 7.20
C ALA A 87 -0.95 -18.60 7.87
N ASP A 88 -2.15 -18.62 8.48
CA ASP A 88 -2.75 -19.80 9.12
C ASP A 88 -2.72 -21.03 8.18
N PRO A 89 -2.02 -22.12 8.59
CA PRO A 89 -1.88 -23.34 7.79
C PRO A 89 -3.20 -24.06 7.48
N ASN A 90 -4.20 -23.96 8.37
CA ASN A 90 -5.47 -24.67 8.23
C ASN A 90 -6.66 -23.73 7.91
N ARG A 91 -6.45 -22.41 8.06
CA ARG A 91 -7.42 -21.32 7.83
C ARG A 91 -8.68 -21.42 8.69
N ASP A 92 -8.57 -21.95 9.89
CA ASP A 92 -9.63 -21.99 10.89
C ASP A 92 -9.75 -20.67 11.69
N GLY A 93 -8.78 -19.77 11.52
CA GLY A 93 -8.74 -18.45 12.14
C GLY A 93 -8.09 -18.43 13.52
N ALA A 94 -7.38 -19.49 13.91
CA ALA A 94 -6.60 -19.58 15.13
C ALA A 94 -5.26 -20.26 14.89
N LEU A 95 -4.17 -19.68 15.42
CA LEU A 95 -2.87 -20.35 15.43
C LEU A 95 -2.76 -21.24 16.66
N THR A 96 -2.76 -22.55 16.43
CA THR A 96 -2.76 -23.58 17.47
C THR A 96 -1.56 -24.53 17.34
N VAL A 97 -1.37 -25.39 18.35
CA VAL A 97 -0.33 -26.42 18.32
C VAL A 97 -0.55 -27.42 17.18
N ASP A 98 -1.80 -27.65 16.75
CA ASP A 98 -2.10 -28.51 15.60
C ASP A 98 -1.52 -27.96 14.29
N ASP A 99 -1.46 -26.63 14.15
CA ASP A 99 -0.89 -25.95 12.99
C ASP A 99 0.64 -26.09 12.95
N ALA A 100 1.28 -25.94 14.11
CA ALA A 100 2.71 -26.21 14.27
C ALA A 100 3.07 -27.66 13.90
N LEU A 101 2.28 -28.64 14.37
CA LEU A 101 2.47 -30.05 14.03
C LEU A 101 2.26 -30.34 12.55
N ARG A 102 1.32 -29.65 11.91
CA ARG A 102 1.07 -29.77 10.46
C ARG A 102 2.28 -29.34 9.65
N ILE A 103 2.84 -28.17 9.94
CA ILE A 103 4.06 -27.68 9.28
C ILE A 103 5.23 -28.64 9.54
N LEU A 104 5.44 -29.04 10.79
CA LEU A 104 6.50 -29.98 11.16
C LEU A 104 6.39 -31.31 10.39
N THR A 105 5.17 -31.81 10.20
CA THR A 105 4.93 -33.04 9.43
C THR A 105 5.32 -32.86 7.97
N VAL A 106 4.96 -31.74 7.35
CA VAL A 106 5.35 -31.41 5.96
C VAL A 106 6.87 -31.31 5.83
N LEU A 107 7.55 -30.66 6.79
CA LEU A 107 9.01 -30.54 6.81
C LEU A 107 9.70 -31.90 6.97
N SER A 108 9.16 -32.79 7.82
CA SER A 108 9.74 -34.12 8.05
C SER A 108 9.64 -35.07 6.84
N LEU A 109 8.71 -34.79 5.92
CA LEU A 109 8.48 -35.60 4.72
C LEU A 109 9.33 -35.16 3.53
N ARG A 110 10.12 -34.09 3.68
CA ARG A 110 11.01 -33.53 2.66
C ARG A 110 12.44 -34.05 2.82
#